data_AF-A0A822FJG9-F1
#
_entry.id   AF-A0A822FJG9-F1
#
_cell.length_a   1.000
_cell.length_b   1.000
_cell.length_c   1.000
_cell.angle_alpha   90.00
_cell.angle_beta   90.00
_cell.angle_gamma   90.00
#
_symmetry.space_group_name_H-M   'P 1'
#
loop_
_entity.id
_entity.type
_entity.pdbx_description
1 polymer ?
#
loop_
_entity_poly.entity_id
_entity_poly.type
_entity_poly.pdbx_seq_one_letter_code
_entity_poly.pdbx_strand_id
1 'polypeptide(L)'
;QDQNFQLKFIENKQNLSIIIDMLNINNDPHLICLILQTLGIIALNPNFHEVLTQADIPDTVLHLILPADEMFYTNQTTKFARYVKHLGARILVYMGLLTKISHKVNLFDILGM
;
A
#
# COMPACT_ATOMS: atom_id res chain seq x y z
N GLN A 1 -1.45 -24.61 1.69
CA GLN A 1 -2.32 -24.46 0.49
C GLN A 1 -2.40 -22.99 0.04
N ASP A 2 -2.35 -22.03 0.98
CA ASP A 2 -2.46 -20.59 0.67
C ASP A 2 -1.30 -20.01 -0.16
N GLN A 3 -0.07 -20.49 0.02
CA GLN A 3 1.09 -20.01 -0.76
C GLN A 3 0.94 -20.27 -2.27
N ASN A 4 0.36 -21.41 -2.67
CA ASN A 4 0.09 -21.73 -4.08
C ASN A 4 -0.99 -20.84 -4.67
N PHE A 5 -1.95 -20.37 -3.86
CA PHE A 5 -2.97 -19.43 -4.31
C PHE A 5 -2.37 -18.04 -4.51
N GLN A 6 -1.54 -17.56 -3.58
CA GLN A 6 -0.83 -16.28 -3.72
C GLN A 6 0.08 -16.26 -4.95
N LEU A 7 0.83 -17.35 -5.20
CA LEU A 7 1.64 -17.51 -6.40
C LEU A 7 0.80 -17.41 -7.68
N LYS A 8 -0.29 -18.19 -7.79
CA LYS A 8 -1.21 -18.14 -8.95
C LYS A 8 -1.87 -16.78 -9.14
N PHE A 9 -2.19 -16.09 -8.05
CA PHE A 9 -2.82 -14.79 -8.09
C PHE A 9 -1.86 -13.72 -8.63
N ILE A 10 -0.58 -13.80 -8.27
CA ILE A 10 0.48 -12.86 -8.66
C ILE A 10 1.05 -13.17 -10.04
N GLU A 11 1.14 -14.45 -10.42
CA GLU A 11 1.55 -14.88 -11.77
C GLU A 11 0.61 -14.33 -12.85
N ASN A 12 -0.67 -14.11 -12.50
CA ASN A 12 -1.60 -13.45 -13.39
C ASN A 12 -1.39 -11.93 -13.37
N LYS A 13 -0.52 -11.44 -14.26
CA LYS A 13 -0.19 -10.02 -14.44
C LYS A 13 -1.43 -9.11 -14.54
N GLN A 14 -2.54 -9.61 -15.08
CA GLN A 14 -3.79 -8.85 -15.18
C GLN A 14 -4.43 -8.55 -13.82
N ASN A 15 -4.30 -9.48 -12.85
CA ASN A 15 -4.83 -9.24 -11.50
C ASN A 15 -4.04 -8.12 -10.80
N LEU A 16 -2.72 -8.11 -10.98
CA LEU A 16 -1.86 -7.10 -10.37
C LEU A 16 -2.10 -5.72 -10.99
N SER A 17 -2.30 -5.63 -12.30
CA SER A 17 -2.65 -4.36 -12.95
C SER A 17 -3.99 -3.82 -12.45
N ILE A 18 -5.01 -4.67 -12.30
CA ILE A 18 -6.31 -4.27 -11.74
C ILE A 18 -6.14 -3.72 -10.32
N ILE A 19 -5.31 -4.35 -9.50
CA ILE A 19 -5.04 -3.89 -8.13
C ILE A 19 -4.39 -2.50 -8.12
N ILE A 20 -3.46 -2.26 -9.04
CA ILE A 20 -2.79 -0.96 -9.20
C ILE A 20 -3.79 0.10 -9.66
N ASP A 21 -4.63 -0.22 -10.64
CA ASP A 21 -5.67 0.69 -11.13
C ASP A 21 -6.67 1.05 -10.02
N MET A 22 -6.94 0.10 -9.10
CA MET A 22 -7.79 0.33 -7.94
C MET A 22 -7.11 1.16 -6.83
N LEU A 23 -5.78 1.28 -6.82
CA LEU A 23 -5.02 2.19 -5.96
C LEU A 23 -5.04 3.64 -6.47
N ASN A 24 -6.19 4.09 -6.99
CA ASN A 24 -6.42 5.46 -7.38
C ASN A 24 -6.91 6.27 -6.17
N ILE A 25 -6.33 7.44 -5.94
CA ILE A 25 -6.67 8.33 -4.83
C ILE A 25 -8.12 8.83 -4.85
N ASN A 26 -8.77 8.78 -6.02
CA ASN A 26 -10.17 9.16 -6.18
C ASN A 26 -11.17 8.05 -5.78
N ASN A 27 -10.69 6.84 -5.53
CA ASN A 27 -11.54 5.73 -5.10
C ASN A 27 -11.93 5.85 -3.62
N ASP A 28 -12.91 5.05 -3.20
CA ASP A 28 -13.35 5.02 -1.80
C ASP A 28 -12.18 4.74 -0.84
N PRO A 29 -11.99 5.52 0.24
CA PRO A 29 -10.89 5.35 1.17
C PRO A 29 -10.82 3.96 1.84
N HIS A 30 -11.97 3.31 2.09
CA HIS A 30 -11.98 1.95 2.65
C HIS A 30 -11.46 0.94 1.63
N LEU A 31 -11.85 1.08 0.36
CA LEU A 31 -11.35 0.21 -0.71
C LEU A 31 -9.83 0.32 -0.81
N ILE A 32 -9.29 1.54 -0.80
CA ILE A 32 -7.84 1.77 -0.81
C ILE A 32 -7.16 1.07 0.39
N CYS A 33 -7.72 1.20 1.59
CA CYS A 33 -7.18 0.54 2.78
C CYS A 33 -7.17 -1.00 2.65
N LEU A 34 -8.25 -1.60 2.14
CA LEU A 34 -8.33 -3.05 1.94
C LEU A 34 -7.31 -3.55 0.92
N ILE A 35 -7.08 -2.78 -0.14
CA ILE A 35 -6.09 -3.11 -1.16
C ILE A 35 -4.67 -3.00 -0.59
N LEU A 36 -4.36 -1.91 0.12
CA LEU A 36 -3.07 -1.75 0.79
C LEU A 36 -2.84 -2.86 1.83
N GLN A 37 -3.88 -3.33 2.52
CA GLN A 37 -3.76 -4.44 3.44
C GLN A 37 -3.45 -5.76 2.71
N THR A 38 -4.12 -6.03 1.59
CA THR A 38 -3.85 -7.19 0.73
C THR A 38 -2.41 -7.16 0.20
N LEU A 39 -1.97 -6.02 -0.33
CA LEU A 39 -0.58 -5.85 -0.79
C LEU A 39 0.43 -5.98 0.33
N GLY A 40 0.12 -5.51 1.54
CA GLY A 40 0.96 -5.72 2.72
C GLY A 40 1.15 -7.20 3.05
N ILE A 41 0.11 -8.02 2.89
CA ILE A 41 0.20 -9.47 3.10
C ILE A 41 1.07 -10.12 2.01
N ILE A 42 0.96 -9.67 0.77
CA ILE A 42 1.80 -10.15 -0.33
C ILE A 42 3.27 -9.76 -0.08
N ALA A 43 3.52 -8.51 0.28
CA ALA A 43 4.86 -7.98 0.54
C ALA A 43 5.55 -8.61 1.75
N LEU A 44 4.84 -9.30 2.66
CA LEU A 44 5.47 -10.07 3.73
C LEU A 44 6.34 -11.23 3.20
N ASN A 45 6.04 -11.75 2.01
CA ASN A 45 6.82 -12.83 1.41
C ASN A 45 7.85 -12.25 0.43
N PRO A 46 9.16 -12.38 0.73
CA PRO A 46 10.24 -11.83 -0.11
C PRO A 46 10.23 -12.33 -1.56
N ASN A 47 9.69 -13.52 -1.81
CA ASN A 47 9.61 -14.10 -3.16
C ASN A 47 8.78 -13.24 -4.13
N PHE A 48 7.93 -12.35 -3.62
CA PHE A 48 7.10 -11.47 -4.45
C PHE A 48 7.66 -10.06 -4.61
N HIS A 49 8.76 -9.71 -3.94
CA HIS A 49 9.30 -8.35 -3.98
C HIS A 49 9.74 -7.93 -5.37
N GLU A 50 10.32 -8.84 -6.15
CA GLU A 50 10.72 -8.55 -7.53
C GLU A 50 9.49 -8.22 -8.39
N VAL A 51 8.42 -9.03 -8.29
CA VAL A 51 7.18 -8.81 -9.05
C VAL A 51 6.52 -7.49 -8.65
N LEU A 52 6.46 -7.18 -7.35
CA LEU A 52 5.92 -5.91 -6.86
C LEU A 52 6.74 -4.71 -7.34
N THR A 53 8.07 -4.86 -7.43
CA THR A 53 8.96 -3.81 -7.94
C THR A 53 8.78 -3.59 -9.44
N GLN A 54 8.68 -4.67 -10.22
CA GLN A 54 8.41 -4.60 -11.66
C GLN A 54 7.05 -3.96 -11.97
N ALA A 55 6.09 -4.09 -11.05
CA ALA A 55 4.75 -3.52 -11.17
C ALA A 55 4.64 -2.09 -10.58
N ASP A 56 5.75 -1.44 -10.25
CA ASP A 56 5.79 -0.06 -9.75
C ASP A 56 4.97 0.21 -8.47
N ILE A 57 4.76 -0.84 -7.67
CA ILE A 57 4.04 -0.76 -6.38
C ILE A 57 4.71 0.23 -5.42
N PRO A 58 6.06 0.26 -5.26
CA PRO A 58 6.68 1.18 -4.33
C PRO A 58 6.36 2.65 -4.59
N ASP A 59 6.38 3.06 -5.86
CA ASP A 59 6.17 4.45 -6.24
C ASP A 59 4.66 4.80 -6.28
N THR A 60 3.81 3.86 -6.70
CA THR A 60 2.33 3.98 -6.56
C THR A 60 1.92 4.20 -5.10
N VAL A 61 2.46 3.40 -4.18
CA VAL A 61 2.18 3.52 -2.74
C VAL A 61 2.71 4.85 -2.20
N LEU A 62 3.89 5.29 -2.63
CA LEU A 62 4.45 6.58 -2.20
C LEU A 62 3.58 7.77 -2.67
N HIS A 63 3.05 7.71 -3.89
CA HIS A 63 2.12 8.71 -4.42
C HIS A 63 0.79 8.77 -3.67
N LEU A 64 0.39 7.70 -2.98
CA LEU A 64 -0.77 7.71 -2.08
C LEU A 64 -0.40 8.28 -0.70
N ILE A 65 0.76 7.91 -0.15
CA ILE A 65 1.22 8.34 1.19
C ILE A 65 1.39 9.85 1.28
N LEU A 66 2.04 10.45 0.27
CA LEU A 66 2.46 11.86 0.31
C LEU A 66 1.29 12.85 0.42
N PRO A 67 0.26 12.80 -0.45
CA PRO A 67 -0.88 13.71 -0.39
C PRO A 67 -1.99 13.25 0.56
N ALA A 68 -1.82 12.15 1.30
CA ALA A 68 -2.90 11.53 2.07
C ALA A 68 -3.56 12.49 3.07
N ASP A 69 -2.80 13.37 3.73
CA ASP A 69 -3.38 14.33 4.68
C ASP A 69 -4.29 15.34 3.99
N GLU A 70 -3.95 15.78 2.79
CA GLU A 70 -4.75 16.78 2.05
C GLU A 70 -5.97 16.15 1.39
N MET A 71 -5.81 14.93 0.85
CA MET A 71 -6.81 14.27 0.02
C MET A 71 -7.87 13.51 0.82
N PHE A 72 -7.53 12.95 1.98
CA PHE A 72 -8.50 12.27 2.84
C PHE A 72 -9.11 13.20 3.90
N TYR A 73 -8.57 14.40 4.09
CA TYR A 73 -9.15 15.42 4.98
C TYR A 73 -10.44 16.03 4.41
N THR A 74 -10.52 16.22 3.08
CA THR A 74 -11.70 16.76 2.40
C THR A 74 -12.82 15.73 2.23
N ASN A 75 -12.47 14.44 2.17
CA ASN A 75 -13.37 13.34 1.79
C ASN A 75 -13.76 12.41 2.95
N GLN A 76 -14.36 12.96 4.03
CA GLN A 76 -15.18 12.25 5.05
C GLN A 76 -14.57 12.02 6.44
N THR A 77 -13.28 11.69 6.64
CA THR A 77 -12.64 11.69 7.99
C THR A 77 -11.10 11.74 7.94
N THR A 78 -10.44 12.39 8.92
CA THR A 78 -8.97 12.41 9.06
C THR A 78 -8.34 11.05 9.37
N LYS A 79 -9.15 10.03 9.68
CA LYS A 79 -8.67 8.70 10.07
C LYS A 79 -8.08 7.92 8.90
N PHE A 80 -8.65 8.07 7.70
CA PHE A 80 -8.16 7.35 6.51
C PHE A 80 -6.78 7.81 6.08
N ALA A 81 -6.47 9.10 6.19
CA ALA A 81 -5.13 9.63 5.93
C ALA A 81 -4.07 8.85 6.73
N ARG A 82 -4.33 8.64 8.02
CA ARG A 82 -3.44 7.88 8.92
C ARG A 82 -3.33 6.41 8.52
N TYR A 83 -4.47 5.76 8.23
CA TYR A 83 -4.46 4.36 7.83
C TYR A 83 -3.73 4.13 6.51
N VAL A 84 -3.98 4.96 5.49
CA VAL A 84 -3.30 4.88 4.19
C VAL A 84 -1.80 5.07 4.35
N LYS A 85 -1.38 6.08 5.12
CA LYS A 85 0.04 6.32 5.42
C LYS A 85 0.68 5.13 6.11
N HIS A 86 0.06 4.59 7.16
CA HIS A 86 0.61 3.46 7.89
C HIS A 86 0.67 2.19 7.03
N LEU A 87 -0.43 1.84 6.36
CA LEU A 87 -0.51 0.63 5.53
C LEU A 87 0.45 0.71 4.33
N GLY A 88 0.55 1.87 3.69
CA GLY A 88 1.49 2.10 2.60
C GLY A 88 2.94 2.04 3.08
N ALA A 89 3.26 2.73 4.17
CA ALA A 89 4.60 2.72 4.74
C ALA A 89 5.04 1.30 5.16
N ARG A 90 4.12 0.51 5.71
CA ARG A 90 4.35 -0.90 6.05
C ARG A 90 4.74 -1.75 4.83
N ILE A 91 4.10 -1.56 3.67
CA ILE A 91 4.49 -2.26 2.42
C ILE A 91 5.94 -1.93 2.07
N LEU A 92 6.30 -0.64 2.11
CA LEU A 92 7.66 -0.19 1.79
C LEU A 92 8.69 -0.74 2.79
N VAL A 93 8.36 -0.83 4.07
CA VAL A 93 9.22 -1.48 5.07
C VAL A 93 9.42 -2.96 4.78
N TYR A 94 8.34 -3.70 4.47
CA TYR A 94 8.45 -5.12 4.14
C TYR A 94 9.31 -5.38 2.91
N MET A 95 9.29 -4.47 1.94
CA MET A 95 10.16 -4.51 0.75
C MET A 95 11.58 -3.98 1.00
N GLY A 96 11.95 -3.59 2.23
CA GLY A 96 13.28 -3.04 2.55
C GLY A 96 13.53 -1.60 2.11
N LEU A 97 12.47 -0.85 1.76
CA LEU A 97 12.51 0.52 1.21
C LEU A 97 12.22 1.60 2.27
N LEU A 98 12.62 1.37 3.53
CA LEU A 98 12.42 2.32 4.65
C LEU A 98 12.98 3.72 4.36
N THR A 99 14.06 3.81 3.57
CA THR A 99 14.68 5.09 3.19
C THR A 99 13.73 5.99 2.38
N LYS A 100 12.76 5.44 1.64
CA LYS A 100 11.77 6.21 0.88
C LYS A 100 10.75 6.95 1.80
N ILE A 101 10.58 6.51 3.05
CA ILE A 101 9.54 7.01 3.98
C ILE A 101 10.06 7.64 5.27
N SER A 102 11.33 7.45 5.65
CA SER A 102 11.86 7.74 7.00
C SER A 102 11.58 9.14 7.54
N HIS A 103 11.48 10.17 6.69
CA HIS A 103 11.19 11.55 7.14
C HIS A 103 9.76 12.00 6.85
N LYS A 104 8.96 11.18 6.15
CA LYS A 104 7.66 11.54 5.59
C LYS A 104 6.49 10.94 6.37
N VAL A 105 6.71 9.82 7.07
CA VAL A 105 5.69 9.12 7.85
C VAL A 105 6.28 8.69 9.18
N ASN A 106 5.60 9.05 10.28
CA ASN A 106 5.89 8.45 11.57
C ASN A 106 5.22 7.08 11.66
N LEU A 107 6.00 6.01 11.55
CA LEU A 107 5.52 4.62 11.57
C LEU A 107 4.84 4.23 12.89
N PHE A 108 5.20 4.91 13.99
CA PHE A 108 4.76 4.57 15.34
C PHE A 108 3.57 5.40 15.80
N ASP A 109 3.20 6.46 15.08
CA ASP A 109 2.08 7.33 15.40
C ASP A 109 0.79 6.90 14.67
N ILE A 110 0.31 5.70 15.00
CA ILE A 110 -0.91 5.13 14.39
C ILE A 110 -2.17 5.73 15.04
N LEU A 111 -2.10 6.08 16.32
CA LEU A 111 -3.26 6.48 17.13
C LEU A 111 -3.31 7.99 17.43
N GLY A 112 -2.23 8.76 17.23
CA GLY A 112 -2.21 10.20 17.51
C GLY A 112 -2.55 10.53 18.96
N MET A 113 -2.09 9.70 19.91
CA MET A 113 -2.24 9.94 21.36
C MET A 113 -1.00 10.61 21.93
#